data_AF-A0A293LH47-F1
#
_entry.id   AF-A0A293LH47-F1
#
_cell.length_a   1.000
_cell.length_b   1.000
_cell.length_c   1.000
_cell.angle_alpha   90.00
_cell.angle_beta   90.00
_cell.angle_gamma   90.00
#
_symmetry.space_group_name_H-M   'P 1'
#
loop_
_entity.id
_entity.type
_entity.pdbx_description
1 polymer ?
#
loop_
_entity_poly.entity_id
_entity_poly.type
_entity_poly.pdbx_seq_one_letter_code
_entity_poly.pdbx_strand_id
1 'polypeptide(L)'
;MANTSYPERQAECFQKEILALGDYMNVQCHACIGCTNLGEDIRKLDYGQHIVSGSPGRVFDMIKRRNLRTRSIKMLVLDEADEMLNKGFKEQIYDVYRYLPPCTQVVLISATLPHEILEMTHLGPRHRRPAGVAGERDALMKEFRSGHSRVLITTDIWARGIDVQQVSLVINYDLPNNRELYIHRIGRSGRFGRKGVAINFVKNDDIRILRDIEQYYSTQIDEMPMNVADLV
;
A
#
# COMPACT_ATOMS: atom_id res chain seq x y z
N MET A 1 -32.76 0.74 -10.62
CA MET A 1 -31.73 0.44 -9.61
C MET A 1 -30.56 -0.18 -10.36
N ALA A 2 -29.48 0.57 -10.58
CA ALA A 2 -28.37 0.10 -11.41
C ALA A 2 -27.56 -0.97 -10.65
N ASN A 3 -27.28 -2.08 -11.31
CA ASN A 3 -26.38 -3.14 -10.85
C ASN A 3 -24.94 -2.60 -10.79
N THR A 4 -24.59 -1.89 -9.71
CA THR A 4 -23.19 -1.51 -9.45
C THR A 4 -22.40 -2.77 -9.10
N SER A 5 -21.31 -3.01 -9.83
CA SER A 5 -20.43 -4.13 -9.54
C SER A 5 -19.71 -3.92 -8.19
N TYR A 6 -19.39 -5.00 -7.48
CA TYR A 6 -18.70 -4.95 -6.17
C TYR A 6 -17.51 -3.96 -6.08
N PRO A 7 -16.55 -3.93 -7.04
CA PRO A 7 -15.42 -3.00 -6.97
C PRO A 7 -15.82 -1.53 -7.11
N GLU A 8 -16.97 -1.24 -7.72
CA GLU A 8 -17.47 0.13 -7.85
C GLU A 8 -18.04 0.65 -6.52
N ARG A 9 -18.74 -0.20 -5.76
CA ARG A 9 -19.21 0.17 -4.41
C ARG A 9 -18.06 0.42 -3.45
N GLN A 10 -16.98 -0.37 -3.55
CA GLN A 10 -15.80 -0.21 -2.72
C GLN A 10 -15.08 1.11 -2.99
N ALA A 11 -14.91 1.49 -4.27
CA ALA A 11 -14.32 2.77 -4.63
C ALA A 11 -15.10 3.98 -4.07
N GLU A 12 -16.43 3.89 -4.08
CA GLU A 12 -17.34 4.90 -3.52
C GLU A 12 -17.26 5.00 -1.99
N CYS A 13 -17.21 3.86 -1.28
CA CYS A 13 -17.00 3.83 0.17
C CYS A 13 -15.64 4.42 0.55
N PHE A 14 -14.58 4.02 -0.15
CA PHE A 14 -13.23 4.54 0.08
C PHE A 14 -13.17 6.06 -0.08
N GLN A 15 -13.83 6.62 -1.10
CA GLN A 15 -13.90 8.07 -1.28
C GLN A 15 -14.50 8.77 -0.06
N LYS A 16 -15.61 8.23 0.49
CA LYS A 16 -16.25 8.82 1.68
C LYS A 16 -15.37 8.75 2.91
N GLU A 17 -14.69 7.64 3.14
CA GLU A 17 -13.76 7.48 4.26
C GLU A 17 -12.57 8.43 4.16
N ILE A 18 -11.97 8.55 2.99
CA ILE A 18 -10.84 9.46 2.77
C ILE A 18 -11.26 10.91 2.95
N LEU A 19 -12.44 11.31 2.49
CA LEU A 19 -12.95 12.66 2.73
C LEU A 19 -13.22 12.90 4.21
N ALA A 20 -13.75 11.91 4.95
CA ALA A 20 -13.98 12.02 6.39
C ALA A 20 -12.66 12.10 7.18
N LEU A 21 -11.66 11.29 6.84
CA LEU A 21 -10.33 11.33 7.46
C LEU A 21 -9.57 12.60 7.08
N GLY A 22 -9.77 13.08 5.85
CA GLY A 22 -9.09 14.23 5.27
C GLY A 22 -9.77 15.58 5.48
N ASP A 23 -10.83 15.65 6.30
CA ASP A 23 -11.64 16.87 6.49
C ASP A 23 -10.78 18.05 7.00
N TYR A 24 -9.83 17.75 7.88
CA TYR A 24 -8.86 18.73 8.41
C TYR A 24 -7.70 19.07 7.44
N MET A 25 -7.53 18.29 6.37
CA MET A 25 -6.44 18.45 5.39
C MET A 25 -6.92 19.06 4.07
N ASN A 26 -8.23 19.29 3.92
CA ASN A 26 -8.86 19.73 2.67
C ASN A 26 -8.49 18.84 1.46
N VAL A 27 -8.39 17.52 1.71
CA VAL A 27 -8.07 16.52 0.68
C VAL A 27 -9.22 16.43 -0.32
N GLN A 28 -8.87 16.27 -1.59
CA GLN A 28 -9.82 16.09 -2.69
C GLN A 28 -9.68 14.66 -3.20
N CYS A 29 -10.75 13.88 -3.08
CA CYS A 29 -10.81 12.50 -3.51
C CYS A 29 -12.01 12.30 -4.44
N HIS A 30 -11.79 11.60 -5.57
CA HIS A 30 -12.84 11.27 -6.53
C HIS A 30 -12.84 9.77 -6.88
N ALA A 31 -14.01 9.16 -6.86
CA ALA A 31 -14.20 7.78 -7.31
C ALA A 31 -14.59 7.73 -8.80
N CYS A 32 -13.73 7.13 -9.62
CA CYS A 32 -13.93 6.87 -11.04
C CYS A 32 -14.62 5.50 -11.23
N ILE A 33 -15.94 5.53 -11.42
CA ILE A 33 -16.79 4.34 -11.50
C ILE A 33 -17.49 4.27 -12.87
N GLY A 34 -17.62 3.06 -13.45
CA GLY A 34 -18.14 2.87 -14.81
C GLY A 34 -19.59 3.30 -14.99
N CYS A 35 -20.41 3.23 -13.95
CA CYS A 35 -21.82 3.65 -13.96
C CYS A 35 -22.05 5.17 -13.91
N THR A 36 -21.01 6.00 -13.84
CA THR A 36 -21.14 7.47 -13.71
C THR A 36 -20.96 8.21 -15.04
N ASN A 37 -21.53 9.42 -15.12
CA ASN A 37 -21.49 10.23 -16.33
C ASN A 37 -20.04 10.67 -16.61
N LEU A 38 -19.51 10.31 -17.79
CA LEU A 38 -18.15 10.62 -18.20
C LEU A 38 -17.85 12.12 -18.10
N GLY A 39 -18.80 12.97 -18.44
CA GLY A 39 -18.63 14.42 -18.38
C GLY A 39 -18.42 14.96 -16.97
N GLU A 40 -19.02 14.35 -15.95
CA GLU A 40 -18.82 14.75 -14.56
C GLU A 40 -17.46 14.29 -14.03
N ASP A 41 -17.05 13.06 -14.35
CA ASP A 41 -15.72 12.55 -14.02
C ASP A 41 -14.63 13.44 -14.60
N ILE A 42 -14.76 13.81 -15.88
CA ILE A 42 -13.80 14.68 -16.56
C ILE A 42 -13.70 16.03 -15.85
N ARG A 43 -14.84 16.67 -15.54
CA ARG A 43 -14.85 17.97 -14.84
C ARG A 43 -14.18 17.89 -13.47
N LYS A 44 -14.45 16.83 -12.70
CA LYS A 44 -13.85 16.64 -11.38
C LYS A 44 -12.35 16.36 -11.47
N LEU A 45 -11.91 15.57 -12.45
CA LEU A 45 -10.49 15.30 -12.69
C LEU A 45 -9.73 16.55 -13.18
N ASP A 46 -10.36 17.37 -14.03
CA ASP A 46 -9.79 18.63 -14.51
C ASP A 46 -9.68 19.69 -13.40
N TYR A 47 -10.60 19.67 -12.43
CA TYR A 47 -10.50 20.51 -11.22
C TYR A 47 -9.25 20.20 -10.38
N GLY A 48 -8.72 18.97 -10.51
CA GLY A 48 -7.54 18.50 -9.79
C GLY A 48 -7.94 17.70 -8.56
N GLN A 49 -7.57 16.41 -8.56
CA GLN A 49 -7.84 15.48 -7.47
C GLN A 49 -6.52 15.01 -6.87
N HIS A 50 -6.45 14.98 -5.54
CA HIS A 50 -5.27 14.47 -4.82
C HIS A 50 -5.26 12.94 -4.84
N ILE A 51 -6.43 12.33 -4.69
CA ILE A 51 -6.63 10.89 -4.63
C ILE A 51 -7.72 10.51 -5.64
N VAL A 52 -7.46 9.45 -6.40
CA VAL A 52 -8.45 8.87 -7.31
C VAL A 52 -8.61 7.40 -6.95
N SER A 53 -9.81 7.00 -6.56
CA SER A 53 -10.20 5.59 -6.41
C SER A 53 -11.04 5.18 -7.61
N GLY A 54 -11.13 3.90 -7.94
CA GLY A 54 -11.97 3.47 -9.06
C GLY A 54 -11.69 2.07 -9.55
N SER A 55 -12.56 1.58 -10.44
CA SER A 55 -12.36 0.29 -11.09
C SER A 55 -11.25 0.39 -12.15
N PRO A 56 -10.41 -0.65 -12.33
CA PRO A 56 -9.29 -0.62 -13.28
C PRO A 56 -9.69 -0.18 -14.68
N GLY A 57 -10.79 -0.72 -15.20
CA GLY A 57 -11.29 -0.37 -16.53
C GLY A 57 -11.66 1.12 -16.68
N ARG A 58 -12.29 1.72 -15.66
CA ARG A 58 -12.68 3.15 -15.71
C ARG A 58 -11.47 4.06 -15.51
N VAL A 59 -10.60 3.73 -14.56
CA VAL A 59 -9.36 4.47 -14.34
C VAL A 59 -8.49 4.44 -15.58
N PHE A 60 -8.36 3.27 -16.21
CA PHE A 60 -7.62 3.12 -17.45
C PHE A 60 -8.19 3.97 -18.59
N ASP A 61 -9.51 3.99 -18.78
CA ASP A 61 -10.15 4.84 -19.81
C ASP A 61 -9.85 6.33 -19.58
N MET A 62 -9.91 6.80 -18.33
CA MET A 62 -9.60 8.19 -17.98
C MET A 62 -8.12 8.56 -18.21
N ILE A 63 -7.20 7.64 -17.97
CA ILE A 63 -5.77 7.81 -18.28
C ILE A 63 -5.56 7.86 -19.79
N LYS A 64 -6.14 6.90 -20.52
CA LYS A 64 -6.00 6.78 -21.98
C LYS A 64 -6.54 8.02 -22.71
N ARG A 65 -7.64 8.59 -22.23
CA ARG A 65 -8.23 9.84 -22.74
C ARG A 65 -7.50 11.11 -22.30
N ARG A 66 -6.48 10.99 -21.44
CA ARG A 66 -5.69 12.09 -20.86
C ARG A 66 -6.47 13.02 -19.92
N ASN A 67 -7.60 12.56 -19.40
CA ASN A 67 -8.35 13.28 -18.37
C ASN A 67 -7.72 13.08 -16.99
N LEU A 68 -7.20 11.88 -16.71
CA LEU A 68 -6.39 11.62 -15.52
C LEU A 68 -4.91 11.85 -15.82
N ARG A 69 -4.33 12.90 -15.24
CA ARG A 69 -2.90 13.22 -15.39
C ARG A 69 -2.06 12.36 -14.44
N THR A 70 -1.28 11.43 -14.98
CA THR A 70 -0.48 10.49 -14.18
C THR A 70 0.89 11.03 -13.73
N ARG A 71 1.33 12.19 -14.22
CA ARG A 71 2.69 12.73 -14.00
C ARG A 71 3.05 12.92 -12.52
N SER A 72 2.09 13.30 -11.69
CA SER A 72 2.29 13.57 -10.25
C SER A 72 1.98 12.38 -9.36
N ILE A 73 1.59 11.23 -9.93
CA ILE A 73 1.25 10.04 -9.15
C ILE A 73 2.52 9.46 -8.55
N LYS A 74 2.53 9.33 -7.23
CA LYS A 74 3.64 8.76 -6.47
C LYS A 74 3.32 7.39 -5.89
N MET A 75 2.04 7.05 -5.79
CA MET A 75 1.57 5.83 -5.15
C MET A 75 0.41 5.23 -5.95
N LEU A 76 0.45 3.92 -6.15
CA LEU A 76 -0.63 3.10 -6.67
C LEU A 76 -0.98 2.08 -5.58
N VAL A 77 -2.25 2.05 -5.16
CA VAL A 77 -2.76 1.06 -4.20
C VAL A 77 -3.68 0.10 -4.94
N LEU A 78 -3.44 -1.19 -4.79
CA LEU A 78 -4.29 -2.27 -5.30
C LEU A 78 -4.92 -2.95 -4.10
N ASP A 79 -6.20 -2.65 -3.86
CA ASP A 79 -6.99 -3.27 -2.80
C ASP A 79 -7.68 -4.55 -3.33
N GLU A 80 -7.82 -5.56 -2.47
CA GLU A 80 -8.32 -6.90 -2.83
C GLU A 80 -7.70 -7.48 -4.11
N ALA A 81 -6.38 -7.44 -4.19
CA ALA A 81 -5.66 -7.78 -5.42
C ALA A 81 -5.91 -9.23 -5.91
N ASP A 82 -6.26 -10.16 -5.03
CA ASP A 82 -6.70 -11.52 -5.38
C ASP A 82 -8.04 -11.54 -6.13
N GLU A 83 -9.02 -10.78 -5.66
CA GLU A 83 -10.31 -10.65 -6.31
C GLU A 83 -10.20 -9.94 -7.67
N MET A 84 -9.36 -8.92 -7.77
CA MET A 84 -9.11 -8.22 -9.04
C MET A 84 -8.53 -9.16 -10.11
N LEU A 85 -7.62 -10.05 -9.72
CA LEU A 85 -7.03 -11.04 -10.62
C LEU A 85 -8.03 -12.13 -11.02
N ASN A 86 -8.79 -12.67 -10.07
CA ASN A 86 -9.81 -13.69 -10.32
C ASN A 86 -10.89 -13.20 -11.32
N LYS A 87 -11.15 -11.89 -11.35
CA LYS A 87 -12.08 -11.25 -12.30
C LYS A 87 -11.47 -10.93 -13.66
N GLY A 88 -10.20 -11.28 -13.89
CA GLY A 88 -9.52 -11.05 -15.16
C GLY A 88 -9.06 -9.60 -15.36
N PHE A 89 -8.96 -8.78 -14.31
CA PHE A 89 -8.49 -7.39 -14.44
C PHE A 89 -6.97 -7.24 -14.55
N LYS A 90 -6.22 -8.35 -14.61
CA LYS A 90 -4.75 -8.37 -14.71
C LYS A 90 -4.21 -7.46 -15.82
N GLU A 91 -4.77 -7.56 -17.03
CA GLU A 91 -4.35 -6.74 -18.16
C GLU A 91 -4.61 -5.25 -17.95
N GLN A 92 -5.75 -4.91 -17.33
CA GLN A 92 -6.14 -3.52 -17.08
C GLN A 92 -5.24 -2.87 -16.03
N ILE A 93 -4.90 -3.60 -14.97
CA ILE A 93 -3.94 -3.13 -13.95
C ILE A 93 -2.58 -2.90 -14.59
N TYR A 94 -2.13 -3.83 -15.43
CA TYR A 94 -0.86 -3.71 -16.13
C TYR A 94 -0.84 -2.50 -17.06
N ASP A 95 -1.93 -2.29 -17.81
CA ASP A 95 -2.08 -1.13 -18.67
C ASP A 95 -2.01 0.17 -17.86
N VAL A 96 -2.75 0.29 -16.74
CA VAL A 96 -2.65 1.46 -15.85
C VAL A 96 -1.20 1.69 -15.42
N TYR A 97 -0.52 0.65 -14.94
CA TYR A 97 0.87 0.73 -14.49
C TYR A 97 1.81 1.29 -15.57
N ARG A 98 1.64 0.90 -16.84
CA ARG A 98 2.47 1.38 -17.96
C ARG A 98 2.36 2.89 -18.22
N TYR A 99 1.28 3.53 -17.81
CA TYR A 99 1.09 4.98 -17.94
C TYR A 99 1.55 5.76 -16.70
N LEU A 100 1.92 5.06 -15.62
CA LEU A 100 2.40 5.70 -14.40
C LEU A 100 3.90 6.03 -14.49
N PRO A 101 4.37 7.05 -13.74
CA PRO A 101 5.79 7.36 -13.65
C PRO A 101 6.63 6.19 -13.11
N PRO A 102 7.92 6.07 -13.51
CA PRO A 102 8.79 4.97 -13.08
C PRO A 102 9.12 4.97 -11.57
N CYS A 103 8.86 6.06 -10.87
CA CYS A 103 9.08 6.19 -9.41
C CYS A 103 7.80 5.95 -8.59
N THR A 104 6.74 5.39 -9.21
CA THR A 104 5.47 5.13 -8.52
C THR A 104 5.63 3.96 -7.55
N GLN A 105 5.38 4.21 -6.27
CA GLN A 105 5.30 3.19 -5.24
C GLN A 105 4.04 2.36 -5.43
N VAL A 106 4.16 1.05 -5.56
CA VAL A 106 3.01 0.13 -5.64
C VAL A 106 2.79 -0.51 -4.27
N VAL A 107 1.56 -0.43 -3.77
CA VAL A 107 1.09 -1.03 -2.52
C VAL A 107 0.01 -2.04 -2.88
N LEU A 108 0.18 -3.29 -2.49
CA LEU A 108 -0.82 -4.34 -2.68
C LEU A 108 -1.41 -4.74 -1.33
N ILE A 109 -2.74 -4.72 -1.26
CA ILE A 109 -3.53 -5.12 -0.10
C ILE A 109 -4.43 -6.26 -0.58
N SER A 110 -4.35 -7.42 0.06
CA SER A 110 -5.09 -8.61 -0.36
C SER A 110 -5.21 -9.59 0.80
N ALA A 111 -6.36 -10.27 0.92
CA ALA A 111 -6.57 -11.30 1.94
C ALA A 111 -5.74 -12.56 1.64
N THR A 112 -5.49 -12.84 0.36
CA THR A 112 -4.62 -13.93 -0.09
C THR A 112 -3.53 -13.41 -1.03
N LEU A 113 -2.36 -14.05 -1.03
CA LEU A 113 -1.25 -13.71 -1.93
C LEU A 113 -0.91 -14.89 -2.85
N PRO A 114 -1.79 -15.25 -3.82
CA PRO A 114 -1.48 -16.21 -4.86
C PRO A 114 -0.29 -15.75 -5.70
N HIS A 115 0.43 -16.71 -6.30
CA HIS A 115 1.63 -16.46 -7.12
C HIS A 115 1.42 -15.44 -8.24
N GLU A 116 0.19 -15.30 -8.76
CA GLU A 116 -0.15 -14.31 -9.79
C GLU A 116 -0.07 -12.86 -9.31
N ILE A 117 -0.33 -12.59 -8.01
CA ILE A 117 -0.17 -11.26 -7.41
C ILE A 117 1.30 -10.91 -7.30
N LEU A 118 2.13 -11.90 -6.92
CA LEU A 118 3.58 -11.74 -6.83
C LEU A 118 4.17 -11.40 -8.21
N GLU A 119 3.70 -12.05 -9.29
CA GLU A 119 4.08 -11.67 -10.66
C GLU A 119 3.80 -10.20 -10.99
N MET A 120 2.68 -9.64 -10.48
CA MET A 120 2.36 -8.22 -10.70
C MET A 120 3.30 -7.29 -9.94
N THR A 121 3.74 -7.66 -8.75
CA THR A 121 4.71 -6.89 -7.95
C THR A 121 6.07 -6.80 -8.63
N HIS A 122 6.42 -7.79 -9.47
CA HIS A 122 7.67 -7.84 -10.23
C HIS A 122 7.65 -7.06 -11.56
N LEU A 123 6.57 -6.34 -11.89
CA LEU A 123 6.43 -5.55 -13.13
C LEU A 123 7.14 -4.17 -13.09
N GLY A 124 7.87 -3.89 -12.01
CA GLY A 124 8.88 -2.82 -11.99
C GLY A 124 9.83 -2.90 -13.19
N PRO A 125 10.20 -1.78 -13.84
CA PRO A 125 11.07 -1.81 -15.01
C PRO A 125 12.45 -2.32 -14.60
N ARG A 126 12.70 -3.60 -14.92
CA ARG A 126 13.87 -4.47 -14.70
C ARG A 126 13.65 -5.49 -13.58
N HIS A 127 13.20 -6.70 -13.92
CA HIS A 127 13.91 -7.91 -13.48
C HIS A 127 13.63 -9.18 -14.28
N ARG A 128 14.70 -9.94 -14.54
CA ARG A 128 14.71 -11.32 -15.02
C ARG A 128 14.32 -12.25 -13.85
N ARG A 129 13.55 -13.29 -14.16
CA ARG A 129 13.18 -14.37 -13.22
C ARG A 129 14.42 -15.05 -12.61
N PRO A 130 14.47 -15.27 -11.28
CA PRO A 130 15.12 -16.44 -10.70
C PRO A 130 14.12 -17.60 -10.63
N ALA A 131 14.59 -18.84 -10.81
CA ALA A 131 13.75 -20.03 -10.73
C ALA A 131 13.60 -20.48 -9.26
N GLY A 132 12.36 -20.49 -8.74
CA GLY A 132 11.98 -21.15 -7.49
C GLY A 132 11.68 -20.22 -6.30
N VAL A 133 10.76 -20.66 -5.42
CA VAL A 133 10.25 -19.92 -4.24
C VAL A 133 11.36 -19.46 -3.28
N ALA A 134 12.46 -20.21 -3.18
CA ALA A 134 13.63 -19.81 -2.39
C ALA A 134 14.48 -18.73 -3.10
N GLY A 135 14.61 -18.80 -4.43
CA GLY A 135 15.34 -17.81 -5.23
C GLY A 135 14.60 -16.47 -5.38
N GLU A 136 13.27 -16.50 -5.33
CA GLU A 136 12.41 -15.31 -5.32
C GLU A 136 12.63 -14.45 -4.07
N ARG A 137 12.77 -15.10 -2.90
CA ARG A 137 13.11 -14.43 -1.63
C ARG A 137 14.39 -13.62 -1.76
N ASP A 138 15.44 -14.26 -2.24
CA ASP A 138 16.77 -13.69 -2.28
C ASP A 138 16.87 -12.53 -3.29
N ALA A 139 16.14 -12.62 -4.40
CA ALA A 139 16.06 -11.55 -5.39
C ALA A 139 15.35 -10.30 -4.85
N LEU A 140 14.17 -10.46 -4.24
CA LEU A 140 13.40 -9.34 -3.69
C LEU A 140 14.15 -8.65 -2.54
N MET A 141 14.89 -9.44 -1.76
CA MET A 141 15.77 -8.96 -0.71
C MET A 141 17.00 -8.23 -1.25
N LYS A 142 17.57 -8.69 -2.37
CA LYS A 142 18.66 -8.01 -3.07
C LYS A 142 18.22 -6.68 -3.67
N GLU A 143 17.00 -6.59 -4.20
CA GLU A 143 16.41 -5.35 -4.69
C GLU A 143 16.14 -4.34 -3.58
N PHE A 144 15.57 -4.80 -2.46
CA PHE A 144 15.34 -3.96 -1.29
C PHE A 144 16.66 -3.48 -0.67
N ARG A 145 17.67 -4.35 -0.55
CA ARG A 145 19.03 -3.97 -0.09
C ARG A 145 19.76 -3.00 -1.02
N SER A 146 19.48 -3.06 -2.32
CA SER A 146 20.08 -2.14 -3.30
C SER A 146 19.32 -0.82 -3.42
N GLY A 147 18.23 -0.62 -2.66
CA GLY A 147 17.46 0.62 -2.62
C GLY A 147 16.57 0.86 -3.84
N HIS A 148 16.43 -0.13 -4.73
CA HIS A 148 15.53 -0.05 -5.89
C HIS A 148 14.08 -0.11 -5.45
N SER A 149 13.77 -0.99 -4.49
CA SER A 149 12.51 -0.96 -3.75
C SER A 149 12.70 -0.23 -2.43
N ARG A 150 11.87 0.78 -2.18
CA ARG A 150 11.92 1.59 -0.94
C ARG A 150 10.98 1.07 0.15
N VAL A 151 10.02 0.24 -0.21
CA VAL A 151 8.99 -0.26 0.70
C VAL A 151 8.85 -1.76 0.50
N LEU A 152 8.86 -2.50 1.61
CA LEU A 152 8.73 -3.95 1.63
C LEU A 152 7.54 -4.32 2.53
N ILE A 153 6.52 -4.96 1.95
CA ILE A 153 5.38 -5.50 2.67
C ILE A 153 5.62 -7.00 2.84
N THR A 154 5.59 -7.50 4.07
CA THR A 154 5.97 -8.90 4.34
C THR A 154 5.32 -9.42 5.62
N THR A 155 5.15 -10.75 5.71
CA THR A 155 4.63 -11.41 6.91
C THR A 155 5.75 -11.93 7.81
N ASP A 156 5.41 -12.33 9.04
CA ASP A 156 6.35 -12.73 10.10
C ASP A 156 7.35 -13.83 9.74
N ILE A 157 6.96 -14.73 8.83
CA ILE A 157 7.78 -15.85 8.37
C ILE A 157 8.93 -15.34 7.49
N TRP A 158 8.68 -14.27 6.75
CA TRP A 158 9.60 -13.69 5.77
C TRP A 158 10.48 -12.58 6.38
N ALA A 159 9.98 -11.91 7.43
CA ALA A 159 10.70 -10.88 8.19
C ALA A 159 11.86 -11.43 9.06
N ARG A 160 11.85 -12.72 9.41
CA ARG A 160 12.92 -13.35 10.20
C ARG A 160 14.19 -13.53 9.35
N GLY A 161 15.28 -12.91 9.79
CA GLY A 161 16.59 -12.96 9.11
C GLY A 161 16.83 -11.84 8.10
N ILE A 162 15.92 -10.88 7.97
CA ILE A 162 16.16 -9.67 7.18
C ILE A 162 17.16 -8.79 7.90
N ASP A 163 18.44 -8.91 7.56
CA ASP A 163 19.47 -7.91 7.89
C ASP A 163 19.51 -6.89 6.75
N VAL A 164 18.72 -5.83 6.89
CA VAL A 164 18.75 -4.68 5.99
C VAL A 164 19.11 -3.48 6.84
N GLN A 165 20.36 -3.03 6.70
CA GLN A 165 20.97 -1.98 7.52
C GLN A 165 20.39 -0.56 7.27
N GLN A 166 19.34 -0.45 6.46
CA GLN A 166 18.83 0.82 5.90
C GLN A 166 17.34 1.09 6.18
N VAL A 167 16.65 0.29 7.00
CA VAL A 167 15.23 0.55 7.28
C VAL A 167 15.12 1.60 8.39
N SER A 168 14.57 2.77 8.06
CA SER A 168 14.28 3.84 9.03
C SER A 168 12.91 3.71 9.68
N LEU A 169 11.94 3.14 8.97
CA LEU A 169 10.55 3.05 9.38
C LEU A 169 10.02 1.61 9.28
N VAL A 170 9.40 1.12 10.34
CA VAL A 170 8.62 -0.12 10.37
C VAL A 170 7.17 0.21 10.65
N ILE A 171 6.25 -0.35 9.88
CA ILE A 171 4.81 -0.19 10.13
C ILE A 171 4.23 -1.57 10.44
N ASN A 172 3.69 -1.73 11.64
CA ASN A 172 2.89 -2.89 12.01
C ASN A 172 1.43 -2.58 11.64
N TYR A 173 0.98 -3.11 10.51
CA TYR A 173 -0.41 -2.96 10.09
C TYR A 173 -1.38 -3.71 11.01
N ASP A 174 -1.01 -4.92 11.41
CA ASP A 174 -1.67 -5.68 12.47
C ASP A 174 -0.68 -5.96 13.61
N LEU A 175 -1.12 -5.81 14.86
CA LEU A 175 -0.33 -6.16 16.04
C LEU A 175 -0.04 -7.68 16.05
N PRO A 176 1.21 -8.10 16.30
CA PRO A 176 1.52 -9.52 16.39
C PRO A 176 0.88 -10.14 17.64
N ASN A 177 0.32 -11.34 17.48
CA ASN A 177 -0.28 -12.11 18.58
C ASN A 177 0.72 -12.56 19.66
N ASN A 178 2.03 -12.43 19.39
CA ASN A 178 3.09 -12.77 20.34
C ASN A 178 4.04 -11.57 20.50
N ARG A 179 4.32 -11.22 21.75
CA ARG A 179 5.26 -10.15 22.15
C ARG A 179 6.67 -10.32 21.57
N GLU A 180 7.17 -11.53 21.45
CA GLU A 180 8.53 -11.77 20.92
C GLU A 180 8.61 -11.38 19.43
N LEU A 181 7.53 -11.64 18.70
CA LEU A 181 7.39 -11.26 17.30
C LEU A 181 7.42 -9.73 17.14
N TYR A 182 6.84 -8.98 18.08
CA TYR A 182 6.86 -7.51 18.06
C TYR A 182 8.28 -6.95 18.04
N ILE A 183 9.14 -7.37 18.97
CA ILE A 183 10.56 -6.96 19.02
C ILE A 183 11.28 -7.35 17.72
N HIS A 184 11.02 -8.55 17.20
CA HIS A 184 11.64 -9.00 15.95
C HIS A 184 11.23 -8.17 14.73
N ARG A 185 10.02 -7.59 14.73
CA ARG A 185 9.54 -6.67 13.68
C ARG A 185 10.15 -5.29 13.80
N ILE A 186 10.05 -4.65 14.98
CA ILE A 186 10.54 -3.27 15.14
C ILE A 186 12.08 -3.20 15.08
N GLY A 187 12.76 -4.27 15.52
CA GLY A 187 14.22 -4.44 15.44
C GLY A 187 14.79 -4.63 14.02
N ARG A 188 13.95 -4.45 12.99
CA ARG A 188 14.40 -4.23 11.60
C ARG A 188 14.89 -2.80 11.38
N SER A 189 14.36 -1.84 12.13
CA SER A 189 14.85 -0.45 12.16
C SER A 189 15.82 -0.23 13.33
N GLY A 190 16.48 0.92 13.34
CA GLY A 190 17.25 1.37 14.51
C GLY A 190 18.55 0.59 14.80
N ARG A 191 19.11 -0.10 13.80
CA ARG A 191 20.37 -0.86 13.96
C ARG A 191 21.60 0.04 13.98
N PHE A 192 22.66 -0.39 14.69
CA PHE A 192 23.93 0.34 14.83
C PHE A 192 23.80 1.76 15.40
N GLY A 193 22.87 1.97 16.35
CA GLY A 193 22.67 3.26 17.01
C GLY A 193 22.00 4.32 16.12
N ARG A 194 21.49 3.95 14.95
CA ARG A 194 20.64 4.83 14.14
C ARG A 194 19.26 4.95 14.78
N LYS A 195 18.61 6.11 14.58
CA LYS A 195 17.21 6.27 14.95
C LYS A 195 16.33 5.42 14.01
N GLY A 196 15.34 4.76 14.58
CA GLY A 196 14.35 3.99 13.85
C GLY A 196 12.97 4.28 14.43
N VAL A 197 11.96 4.35 13.57
CA VAL A 197 10.58 4.61 13.96
C VAL A 197 9.76 3.35 13.72
N ALA A 198 8.93 3.00 14.68
CA ALA A 198 7.93 1.95 14.55
C ALA A 198 6.54 2.58 14.72
N ILE A 199 5.65 2.38 13.76
CA ILE A 199 4.25 2.82 13.82
C ILE A 199 3.37 1.58 13.92
N ASN A 200 2.44 1.58 14.87
CA ASN A 200 1.49 0.49 15.06
C ASN A 200 0.09 0.98 14.72
N PHE A 201 -0.61 0.24 13.86
CA PHE A 201 -2.04 0.42 13.69
C PHE A 201 -2.74 -0.50 14.69
N VAL A 202 -3.65 0.08 15.46
CA VAL A 202 -4.26 -0.57 16.62
C VAL A 202 -5.76 -0.39 16.53
N LYS A 203 -6.50 -1.50 16.52
CA LYS A 203 -7.97 -1.47 16.66
C LYS A 203 -8.33 -1.40 18.13
N ASN A 204 -9.58 -1.01 18.43
CA ASN A 204 -10.07 -0.91 19.82
C ASN A 204 -9.87 -2.20 20.63
N ASP A 205 -9.99 -3.36 19.99
CA ASP A 205 -9.82 -4.67 20.63
C ASP A 205 -8.35 -5.00 20.92
N ASP A 206 -7.41 -4.44 20.14
CA ASP A 206 -5.98 -4.73 20.21
C ASP A 206 -5.23 -3.86 21.24
N ILE A 207 -5.91 -2.86 21.83
CA ILE A 207 -5.33 -1.95 22.83
C ILE A 207 -4.76 -2.73 24.02
N ARG A 208 -5.39 -3.84 24.40
CA ARG A 208 -4.91 -4.71 25.50
C ARG A 208 -3.57 -5.34 25.17
N ILE A 209 -3.43 -5.86 23.96
CA ILE A 209 -2.21 -6.51 23.47
C ILE A 209 -1.06 -5.48 23.42
N LEU A 210 -1.35 -4.26 22.96
CA LEU A 210 -0.36 -3.18 22.93
C LEU A 210 0.16 -2.84 24.33
N ARG A 211 -0.75 -2.66 25.31
CA ARG A 211 -0.38 -2.36 26.70
C ARG A 211 0.41 -3.49 27.34
N ASP A 212 0.07 -4.74 27.05
CA ASP A 212 0.81 -5.90 27.53
C ASP A 212 2.25 -5.91 27.00
N ILE A 213 2.45 -5.56 25.72
CA ILE A 213 3.78 -5.43 25.11
C ILE A 213 4.57 -4.29 25.76
N GLU A 214 3.93 -3.13 25.93
CA GLU A 214 4.52 -1.94 26.53
C GLU A 214 5.01 -2.20 27.96
N GLN A 215 4.16 -2.82 28.79
CA GLN A 215 4.47 -3.18 30.17
C GLN A 215 5.55 -4.26 30.24
N TYR A 216 5.49 -5.29 29.40
CA TYR A 216 6.43 -6.40 29.43
C TYR A 216 7.85 -5.96 29.07
N TYR A 217 8.01 -5.12 28.05
CA TYR A 217 9.31 -4.62 27.62
C TYR A 217 9.75 -3.33 28.32
N SER A 218 8.89 -2.76 29.18
CA SER A 218 9.14 -1.47 29.85
C SER A 218 9.49 -0.37 28.84
N THR A 219 8.78 -0.36 27.72
CA THR A 219 8.90 0.67 26.66
C THR A 219 7.79 1.70 26.80
N GLN A 220 7.88 2.81 26.07
CA GLN A 220 6.76 3.74 25.90
C GLN A 220 6.32 3.70 24.43
N ILE A 221 5.03 3.50 24.20
CA ILE A 221 4.41 3.54 22.87
C ILE A 221 3.41 4.69 22.86
N ASP A 222 3.90 5.86 22.46
CA ASP A 222 3.11 7.08 22.43
C ASP A 222 2.14 7.12 21.24
N GLU A 223 1.04 7.86 21.41
CA GLU A 223 0.16 8.20 20.30
C GLU A 223 0.92 9.01 19.24
N MET A 224 0.64 8.71 17.97
CA MET A 224 1.36 9.34 16.87
C MET A 224 1.06 10.85 16.84
N PRO A 225 2.09 11.73 16.91
CA PRO A 225 1.88 13.17 16.89
C PRO A 225 1.39 13.63 15.50
N MET A 226 0.69 14.76 15.46
CA MET A 226 0.19 15.33 14.20
C MET A 226 1.31 15.64 13.18
N ASN A 227 2.53 15.92 13.65
CA ASN A 227 3.68 16.20 12.79
C ASN A 227 4.61 14.98 12.69
N VAL A 228 4.42 14.16 11.66
CA VAL A 228 5.18 12.93 11.44
C VAL A 228 6.55 13.19 10.80
N ALA A 229 6.76 14.39 10.24
CA ALA A 229 8.00 14.75 9.54
C ALA A 229 9.21 14.87 10.46
N ASP A 230 9.00 15.14 11.76
CA ASP A 230 10.08 15.32 12.74
C ASP A 230 10.59 13.99 13.33
N LEU A 231 9.93 12.87 13.03
CA LEU A 231 10.25 11.54 13.57
C LEU A 231 11.29 10.75 12.75
N VAL A 232 11.46 11.04 11.45
CA VAL A 232 12.27 10.24 10.51
C VAL A 232 13.55 10.96 10.08
#